data_AF-A0A382RI06-F1
#
_entry.id   AF-A0A382RI06-F1
#
_cell.length_a   1.000
_cell.length_b   1.000
_cell.length_c   1.000
_cell.angle_alpha   90.00
_cell.angle_beta   90.00
_cell.angle_gamma   90.00
#
_symmetry.space_group_name_H-M   'P 1'
#
loop_
_entity.id
_entity.type
_entity.pdbx_description
1 polymer ?
#
loop_
_entity_poly.entity_id
_entity_poly.type
_entity_poly.pdbx_seq_one_letter_code
_entity_poly.pdbx_strand_id
1 'polypeptide(L)'
;MNTNYLKTDWSFKGIFGTFDRASLQRGYQVYQEVCSGCHSVQHLSYRNLSEKGGPEFSIEEAKAIAAQFEVEDGPNSDGEMFMRPGRLSDTFVKPYPNVEASTAANGGA
;
A
#
# COMPACT_ATOMS: atom_id res chain seq x y z
N MET A 1 -33.84 -4.00 -5.58
CA MET A 1 -33.39 -2.81 -4.82
C MET A 1 -32.97 -1.76 -5.84
N ASN A 2 -33.68 -0.63 -5.90
CA ASN A 2 -33.26 0.50 -6.74
C ASN A 2 -32.26 1.33 -5.93
N THR A 3 -30.99 0.93 -5.95
CA THR A 3 -29.94 1.66 -5.26
C THR A 3 -29.49 2.82 -6.16
N ASN A 4 -29.86 4.04 -5.79
CA ASN A 4 -29.34 5.24 -6.45
C ASN A 4 -27.95 5.54 -5.89
N TYR A 5 -26.91 5.24 -6.67
CA TYR A 5 -25.54 5.60 -6.31
C TYR A 5 -25.31 7.11 -6.43
N LEU A 6 -24.39 7.62 -5.61
CA LEU A 6 -23.94 9.01 -5.71
C LEU A 6 -23.35 9.26 -7.11
N LYS A 7 -23.77 10.37 -7.74
CA LYS A 7 -23.12 10.86 -8.95
C LYS A 7 -21.88 11.64 -8.56
N THR A 8 -20.72 11.21 -9.06
CA THR A 8 -19.43 11.84 -8.79
C THR A 8 -18.86 12.47 -10.06
N ASP A 9 -17.97 13.45 -9.87
CA ASP A 9 -17.24 14.11 -10.94
C ASP A 9 -15.73 14.05 -10.66
N TRP A 10 -15.12 12.92 -11.03
CA TRP A 10 -13.72 12.64 -10.76
C TRP A 10 -12.80 13.38 -11.75
N SER A 11 -11.62 13.81 -11.29
CA SER A 11 -10.61 14.47 -12.14
C SER A 11 -10.15 13.62 -13.32
N PHE A 12 -10.17 12.29 -13.14
CA PHE A 12 -9.74 11.30 -14.13
C PHE A 12 -10.88 10.86 -15.08
N LYS A 13 -12.07 11.46 -14.96
CA LYS A 13 -13.21 11.11 -15.79
C LYS A 13 -13.08 11.73 -17.18
N GLY A 14 -13.28 10.92 -18.22
CA GLY A 14 -13.23 11.34 -19.62
C GLY A 14 -11.90 11.03 -20.31
N ILE A 15 -11.84 11.18 -21.63
CA ILE A 15 -10.72 10.72 -22.47
C ILE A 15 -9.38 11.45 -22.22
N PHE A 16 -9.42 12.64 -21.61
CA PHE A 16 -8.25 13.43 -21.23
C PHE A 16 -8.14 13.62 -19.71
N GLY A 17 -8.95 12.90 -18.93
CA GLY A 17 -8.92 12.97 -17.47
C GLY A 17 -7.59 12.44 -16.92
N THR A 18 -7.12 13.04 -15.83
CA THR A 18 -5.92 12.59 -15.12
C THR A 18 -6.18 12.50 -13.62
N PHE A 19 -5.40 11.68 -12.92
CA PHE A 19 -5.46 11.65 -11.47
C PHE A 19 -4.96 12.97 -10.88
N ASP A 20 -5.70 13.51 -9.92
CA ASP A 20 -5.17 14.55 -9.04
C ASP A 20 -4.09 13.94 -8.13
N ARG A 21 -2.83 14.29 -8.39
CA ARG A 21 -1.68 13.79 -7.64
C ARG A 21 -1.78 14.09 -6.14
N ALA A 22 -2.25 15.27 -5.76
CA ALA A 22 -2.39 15.61 -4.34
C ALA A 22 -3.46 14.72 -3.67
N SER A 23 -4.51 14.36 -4.42
CA SER A 23 -5.50 13.37 -3.98
C SER A 23 -4.90 11.98 -3.82
N LEU A 24 -4.03 11.54 -4.74
CA LEU A 24 -3.35 10.24 -4.63
C LEU A 24 -2.44 10.15 -3.40
N GLN A 25 -1.69 11.22 -3.08
CA GLN A 25 -0.84 11.28 -1.89
C GLN A 25 -1.67 11.21 -0.60
N ARG A 26 -2.78 11.97 -0.51
CA ARG A 26 -3.71 11.86 0.61
C ARG A 26 -4.39 10.50 0.68
N GLY A 27 -4.71 9.92 -0.47
CA GLY A 27 -5.28 8.57 -0.56
C GLY A 27 -4.31 7.50 -0.02
N TYR A 28 -3.01 7.64 -0.29
CA TYR A 28 -1.99 6.79 0.31
C TYR A 28 -1.96 6.94 1.84
N GLN A 29 -2.01 8.17 2.36
CA GLN A 29 -2.08 8.40 3.81
C GLN A 29 -3.31 7.70 4.44
N VAL A 30 -4.49 7.83 3.83
CA VAL A 30 -5.71 7.14 4.29
C VAL A 30 -5.54 5.63 4.26
N TYR A 31 -4.97 5.08 3.18
CA TYR A 31 -4.66 3.64 3.13
C TYR A 31 -3.74 3.24 4.28
N GLN A 32 -2.66 3.97 4.50
CA GLN A 32 -1.65 3.65 5.49
C GLN A 32 -2.20 3.73 6.92
N GLU A 33 -2.98 4.76 7.24
CA GLU A 33 -3.46 5.04 8.60
C GLU A 33 -4.73 4.25 8.97
N VAL A 34 -5.54 3.83 7.99
CA VAL A 34 -6.85 3.21 8.24
C VAL A 34 -6.94 1.80 7.67
N CYS A 35 -6.57 1.62 6.40
CA CYS A 35 -6.86 0.39 5.68
C CYS A 35 -5.77 -0.68 5.86
N SER A 36 -4.51 -0.28 5.98
CA SER A 36 -3.34 -1.17 5.95
C SER A 36 -3.34 -2.20 7.08
N GLY A 37 -4.02 -1.90 8.20
CA GLY A 37 -4.18 -2.81 9.34
C GLY A 37 -5.07 -4.02 9.05
N CYS A 38 -5.87 -4.01 7.97
CA CYS A 38 -6.70 -5.16 7.58
C CYS A 38 -6.59 -5.53 6.10
N HIS A 39 -6.30 -4.57 5.22
CA HIS A 39 -6.25 -4.76 3.78
C HIS A 39 -4.82 -4.73 3.24
N SER A 40 -4.37 -5.88 2.70
CA SER A 40 -3.10 -5.95 1.97
C SER A 40 -3.21 -5.33 0.57
N VAL A 41 -2.12 -4.74 0.08
CA VAL A 41 -1.95 -4.34 -1.33
C VAL A 41 -0.79 -5.10 -1.97
N GLN A 42 -0.90 -6.43 -1.98
CA GLN A 42 0.19 -7.36 -2.32
C GLN A 42 0.80 -7.21 -3.72
N HIS A 43 0.15 -6.51 -4.64
CA HIS A 43 0.63 -6.27 -6.00
C HIS A 43 1.37 -4.94 -6.16
N LEU A 44 1.49 -4.16 -5.08
CA LEU A 44 2.24 -2.91 -5.06
C LEU A 44 3.47 -3.06 -4.18
N SER A 45 4.53 -2.37 -4.60
CA SER A 45 5.79 -2.17 -3.89
C SER A 45 5.97 -0.69 -3.55
N TYR A 46 6.81 -0.38 -2.57
CA TYR A 46 7.03 1.01 -2.16
C TYR A 46 7.57 1.89 -3.31
N ARG A 47 8.29 1.32 -4.29
CA ARG A 47 8.70 2.04 -5.53
C ARG A 47 7.52 2.65 -6.30
N ASN A 48 6.33 2.03 -6.25
CA ASN A 48 5.16 2.52 -6.98
C ASN A 48 4.67 3.87 -6.42
N LEU A 49 5.05 4.25 -5.19
CA LEU A 49 4.76 5.56 -4.61
C LEU A 49 5.45 6.71 -5.37
N SER A 50 6.57 6.44 -6.03
CA SER A 50 7.31 7.42 -6.85
C SER A 50 7.03 7.29 -8.35
N GLU A 51 6.24 6.32 -8.78
CA GLU A 51 6.02 6.07 -10.20
C GLU A 51 5.11 7.11 -10.85
N LYS A 52 5.45 7.46 -12.09
CA LYS A 52 4.67 8.38 -12.92
C LYS A 52 3.24 7.87 -13.09
N GLY A 53 2.26 8.75 -12.87
CA GLY A 53 0.84 8.42 -12.87
C GLY A 53 0.31 7.89 -11.53
N GLY A 54 1.17 7.69 -10.54
CA GLY A 54 0.82 7.40 -9.15
C GLY A 54 0.90 8.66 -8.26
N PRO A 55 1.16 8.48 -6.95
CA PRO A 55 1.36 9.60 -6.03
C PRO A 55 2.59 10.46 -6.35
N GLU A 56 3.55 9.92 -7.11
CA GLU A 56 4.82 10.56 -7.50
C GLU A 56 5.51 11.30 -6.35
N PHE A 57 5.59 10.65 -5.18
CA PHE A 57 6.50 11.07 -4.11
C PHE A 57 7.94 11.07 -4.62
N SER A 58 8.79 11.93 -4.03
CA SER A 58 10.23 11.87 -4.30
C SER A 58 10.77 10.48 -3.96
N ILE A 59 11.88 10.09 -4.59
CA ILE A 59 12.51 8.80 -4.31
C ILE A 59 12.98 8.72 -2.85
N GLU A 60 13.44 9.84 -2.31
CA GLU A 60 13.85 10.00 -0.91
C GLU A 60 12.65 9.86 0.03
N GLU A 61 11.50 10.48 -0.30
CA GLU A 61 10.26 10.31 0.46
C GLU A 61 9.77 8.86 0.44
N ALA A 62 9.73 8.21 -0.71
CA ALA A 62 9.32 6.80 -0.81
C ALA A 62 10.28 5.85 -0.09
N LYS A 63 11.60 6.15 -0.09
CA LYS A 63 12.58 5.41 0.73
C LYS A 63 12.33 5.61 2.21
N ALA A 64 12.08 6.85 2.64
CA ALA A 64 11.79 7.16 4.03
C ALA A 64 10.51 6.45 4.49
N ILE A 65 9.46 6.45 3.66
CA ILE A 65 8.22 5.71 3.89
C ILE A 65 8.50 4.21 4.03
N ALA A 66 9.20 3.59 3.07
CA ALA A 66 9.51 2.16 3.12
C ALA A 66 10.28 1.78 4.39
N ALA A 67 11.24 2.61 4.82
CA ALA A 67 12.08 2.38 5.99
C ALA A 67 11.33 2.49 7.33
N GLN A 68 10.08 2.97 7.35
CA GLN A 68 9.24 2.97 8.56
C GLN A 68 8.71 1.57 8.91
N PHE A 69 8.84 0.60 7.99
CA PHE A 69 8.32 -0.74 8.16
C PHE A 69 9.45 -1.76 8.27
N GLU A 70 9.26 -2.76 9.11
CA GLU A 70 10.14 -3.93 9.17
C GLU A 70 9.67 -5.01 8.19
N VAL A 71 10.64 -5.60 7.48
CA VAL A 71 10.43 -6.67 6.50
C VAL A 71 11.39 -7.80 6.84
N GLU A 72 10.87 -9.03 6.85
CA GLU A 72 11.67 -10.23 7.02
C GLU A 72 12.53 -10.48 5.78
N ASP A 73 13.80 -10.80 5.98
CA ASP A 73 14.78 -11.15 4.94
C ASP A 73 15.71 -12.27 5.45
N GLY A 74 16.52 -12.82 4.56
CA GLY A 74 17.49 -13.87 4.87
C GLY A 74 17.32 -15.14 4.05
N PRO A 75 17.97 -16.24 4.47
CA PRO A 75 18.74 -16.37 5.70
C PRO A 75 20.09 -15.61 5.69
N ASN A 76 20.63 -15.31 6.88
CA ASN A 76 21.99 -14.79 7.08
C ASN A 76 23.06 -15.90 7.00
N SER A 77 24.32 -15.59 7.29
CA SER A 77 25.43 -16.56 7.26
C SER A 77 25.28 -17.72 8.25
N ASP A 78 24.50 -17.52 9.32
CA ASP A 78 24.24 -18.51 10.36
C ASP A 78 22.98 -19.33 10.07
N GLY A 79 22.29 -19.06 8.95
CA GLY A 79 21.07 -19.73 8.54
C GLY A 79 19.79 -19.14 9.14
N GLU A 80 19.87 -17.98 9.78
CA GLU A 80 18.75 -17.35 10.49
C GLU A 80 18.06 -16.26 9.64
N MET A 81 16.73 -16.20 9.72
CA MET A 81 15.95 -15.08 9.16
C MET A 81 16.07 -13.86 10.08
N PHE A 82 16.01 -12.66 9.51
CA PHE A 82 16.13 -11.41 10.27
C PHE A 82 15.16 -10.34 9.77
N MET A 83 14.86 -9.36 10.61
CA MET A 83 14.07 -8.18 10.24
C MET A 83 14.99 -7.05 9.82
N ARG A 84 14.58 -6.28 8.80
CA ARG A 84 15.27 -5.06 8.38
C ARG A 84 14.28 -3.97 7.97
N PRO A 85 14.70 -2.69 7.95
CA PRO A 85 13.91 -1.64 7.32
C PRO A 85 13.57 -1.97 5.86
N GLY A 86 12.35 -1.61 5.45
CA GLY A 86 11.88 -1.77 4.09
C GLY A 86 12.66 -0.93 3.09
N ARG A 87 12.73 -1.42 1.85
CA ARG A 87 13.30 -0.73 0.69
C ARG A 87 12.28 -0.63 -0.44
N LEU A 88 12.56 0.20 -1.44
CA LEU A 88 11.65 0.47 -2.56
C LEU A 88 11.17 -0.79 -3.30
N SER A 89 11.99 -1.84 -3.38
CA SER A 89 11.62 -3.09 -4.06
C SER A 89 10.65 -3.95 -3.28
N ASP A 90 10.53 -3.76 -1.96
CA ASP A 90 9.68 -4.60 -1.12
C ASP A 90 8.20 -4.27 -1.40
N THR A 91 7.35 -5.29 -1.35
CA THR A 91 5.90 -5.11 -1.34
C THR A 91 5.45 -4.46 -0.04
N PHE A 92 4.30 -3.80 -0.04
CA PHE A 92 3.70 -3.31 1.20
C PHE A 92 3.53 -4.45 2.21
N VAL A 93 3.83 -4.17 3.49
CA VAL A 93 3.75 -5.16 4.56
C VAL A 93 2.31 -5.64 4.69
N LYS A 94 2.15 -6.96 4.80
CA LYS A 94 0.84 -7.59 4.95
C LYS A 94 0.36 -7.47 6.40
N PRO A 95 -0.92 -7.17 6.64
CA PRO A 95 -1.47 -7.15 8.01
C PRO A 95 -1.54 -8.54 8.64
N TYR A 96 -1.62 -9.59 7.81
CA TYR A 96 -1.74 -10.97 8.26
C TYR A 96 -0.78 -11.88 7.48
N PRO A 97 -0.26 -12.95 8.11
CA PRO A 97 0.66 -13.88 7.45
C PRO A 97 -0.01 -14.79 6.41
N ASN A 98 -1.30 -15.07 6.57
CA ASN A 98 -2.09 -15.94 5.68
C ASN A 98 -3.59 -15.63 5.80
N VAL A 99 -4.39 -16.29 4.96
CA VAL A 99 -5.84 -16.09 4.89
C VAL A 99 -6.51 -16.54 6.18
N GLU A 100 -6.09 -17.66 6.75
CA GLU A 100 -6.67 -18.23 7.96
C GLU A 100 -6.53 -17.27 9.15
N ALA A 101 -5.37 -16.63 9.30
CA ALA A 101 -5.13 -15.60 10.30
C ALA A 101 -6.03 -14.38 10.09
N SER A 102 -6.20 -13.93 8.85
CA SER A 102 -7.11 -12.82 8.55
C SER A 102 -8.57 -13.15 8.88
N THR A 103 -9.03 -14.35 8.51
CA THR A 103 -10.40 -14.81 8.79
C THR A 103 -10.66 -14.92 10.28
N ALA A 104 -9.71 -15.48 11.04
CA ALA A 104 -9.81 -15.59 12.49
C ALA A 104 -9.86 -14.20 13.16
N ALA A 105 -9.02 -13.26 12.73
CA ALA A 105 -8.97 -11.90 13.28
C ALA A 105 -10.23 -11.07 12.99
N ASN A 106 -10.94 -11.37 11.90
CA ASN A 106 -12.11 -10.60 11.42
C ASN A 106 -13.44 -11.34 11.58
N GLY A 107 -13.51 -12.34 12.48
CA GLY A 107 -14.77 -13.00 12.83
C GLY A 107 -15.37 -13.86 11.72
N GLY A 108 -14.54 -14.39 10.81
CA GLY A 108 -14.95 -15.27 9.72
C GLY A 108 -15.10 -14.60 8.36
N ALA A 109 -14.94 -13.28 8.28
CA ALA A 109 -14.98 -12.50 7.03
C ALA A 109 -13.64 -12.49 6.28
#